data_AF-A0A4U8V598-F1
#
_entry.id   AF-A0A4U8V598-F1
#
_cell.length_a   1.000
_cell.length_b   1.000
_cell.length_c   1.000
_cell.angle_alpha   90.00
_cell.angle_beta   90.00
_cell.angle_gamma   90.00
#
_symmetry.space_group_name_H-M   'P 1'
#
loop_
_entity.id
_entity.type
_entity.pdbx_description
1 polymer ?
#
loop_
_entity_poly.entity_id
_entity_poly.type
_entity_poly.pdbx_seq_one_letter_code
_entity_poly.pdbx_strand_id
1 'polypeptide(L)'
;MKTLFIALVLVFVAVQSFRLCGRSLSQTFTQTCTFGDFQYPCFNRTGITKHMRVVASEICCSEECSAEKLMSLCCFTESCLDHCYGKRDWHEYVKRFTTKGPRLING
;
A
#
# COMPACT_ATOMS: atom_id res chain seq x y z
N MET A 1 24.86 -26.95 27.28
CA MET A 1 23.43 -27.14 26.90
C MET A 1 22.67 -25.81 26.91
N LYS A 2 23.11 -24.79 26.15
CA LYS A 2 22.49 -23.44 26.17
C LYS A 2 22.39 -22.77 24.79
N THR A 3 22.94 -23.39 23.76
CA THR A 3 23.00 -22.85 22.39
C THR A 3 21.96 -23.45 21.44
N LEU A 4 21.18 -24.45 21.86
CA LEU A 4 20.22 -25.14 20.98
C LEU A 4 18.85 -24.44 20.86
N PHE A 5 18.47 -23.55 21.79
CA PHE A 5 17.13 -22.94 21.80
C PHE A 5 17.01 -21.65 20.98
N ILE A 6 18.12 -21.03 20.58
CA ILE A 6 18.10 -19.72 19.89
C ILE A 6 17.86 -19.89 18.37
N ALA A 7 18.12 -21.06 17.80
CA ALA A 7 17.97 -21.30 16.37
C ALA A 7 16.52 -21.53 15.90
N LEU A 8 15.58 -21.85 16.81
CA LEU A 8 14.23 -22.28 16.41
C LEU A 8 13.22 -21.14 16.24
N VAL A 9 13.51 -19.93 16.72
CA VAL A 9 12.57 -18.79 16.69
C VAL A 9 12.71 -17.97 15.39
N LEU A 10 13.71 -18.26 14.55
CA LEU A 10 14.03 -17.48 13.34
C LEU A 10 13.27 -17.90 12.07
N VAL A 11 12.45 -18.96 12.08
CA VAL A 11 12.00 -19.62 10.84
C VAL A 11 10.52 -19.36 10.45
N PHE A 12 9.70 -18.74 11.30
CA PHE A 12 8.28 -18.53 10.99
C PHE A 12 7.90 -17.05 10.79
N VAL A 13 8.60 -16.36 9.88
CA VAL A 13 7.94 -15.26 9.17
C VAL A 13 7.10 -15.92 8.06
N ALA A 14 5.98 -16.50 8.45
CA ALA A 14 5.01 -17.01 7.49
C ALA A 14 4.53 -15.81 6.66
N VAL A 15 5.00 -15.71 5.41
CA VAL A 15 4.46 -14.76 4.44
C VAL A 15 2.98 -15.10 4.30
N GLN A 16 2.13 -14.31 4.95
CA GLN A 16 0.68 -14.53 4.93
C GLN A 16 0.18 -14.18 3.53
N SER A 17 -0.06 -15.20 2.72
CA SER A 17 -0.78 -15.05 1.47
C SER A 17 -2.28 -15.01 1.72
N PHE A 18 -2.98 -14.16 0.98
CA PHE A 18 -4.43 -14.00 1.06
C PHE A 18 -5.02 -13.86 -0.34
N ARG A 19 -6.32 -14.18 -0.48
CA ARG A 19 -7.07 -13.91 -1.70
C ARG A 19 -8.11 -12.85 -1.42
N LEU A 20 -8.07 -11.77 -2.20
CA LEU A 20 -9.01 -10.66 -2.11
C LEU A 20 -9.63 -10.43 -3.49
N CYS A 21 -10.95 -10.44 -3.51
CA CYS A 21 -11.75 -10.28 -4.73
C CYS A 21 -12.74 -9.13 -4.57
N GLY A 22 -13.13 -8.53 -5.71
CA GLY A 22 -14.25 -7.60 -5.79
C GLY A 22 -14.15 -6.41 -4.82
N ARG A 23 -15.15 -6.25 -3.94
CA ARG A 23 -15.24 -5.10 -3.03
C ARG A 23 -14.11 -5.10 -1.99
N SER A 24 -13.79 -6.23 -1.40
CA SER A 24 -12.73 -6.32 -0.38
C SER A 24 -11.38 -5.90 -0.94
N LEU A 25 -11.07 -6.36 -2.16
CA LEU A 25 -9.86 -5.94 -2.86
C LEU A 25 -9.83 -4.42 -3.11
N SER A 26 -10.95 -3.84 -3.58
CA SER A 26 -11.05 -2.41 -3.82
C SER A 26 -10.89 -1.60 -2.52
N GLN A 27 -11.42 -2.09 -1.39
CA GLN A 27 -11.25 -1.46 -0.09
C GLN A 27 -9.80 -1.54 0.38
N THR A 28 -9.16 -2.69 0.27
CA THR A 28 -7.74 -2.85 0.63
C THR A 28 -6.86 -1.92 -0.19
N PHE A 29 -7.05 -1.80 -1.51
CA PHE A 29 -6.30 -0.82 -2.29
C PHE A 29 -6.57 0.62 -1.86
N THR A 30 -7.81 0.96 -1.56
CA THR A 30 -8.15 2.31 -1.08
C THR A 30 -7.46 2.59 0.24
N GLN A 31 -7.33 1.61 1.14
CA GLN A 31 -6.65 1.79 2.41
C GLN A 31 -5.12 1.83 2.25
N THR A 32 -4.56 0.99 1.38
CA THR A 32 -3.11 0.80 1.30
C THR A 32 -2.44 1.74 0.30
N CYS A 33 -3.08 2.07 -0.82
CA CYS A 33 -2.48 2.88 -1.88
C CYS A 33 -2.94 4.34 -1.91
N THR A 34 -3.87 4.74 -1.03
CA THR A 34 -4.23 6.16 -0.88
C THR A 34 -3.17 6.86 -0.07
N PHE A 35 -2.77 8.03 -0.54
CA PHE A 35 -1.81 8.86 0.18
C PHE A 35 -2.58 9.80 1.10
N GLY A 36 -2.26 9.85 2.39
CA GLY A 36 -2.84 10.83 3.33
C GLY A 36 -4.38 10.90 3.31
N ASP A 37 -4.90 12.13 3.21
CA ASP A 37 -6.34 12.42 3.20
C ASP A 37 -6.95 12.48 1.77
N PHE A 38 -6.23 11.97 0.75
CA PHE A 38 -6.73 11.98 -0.61
C PHE A 38 -7.88 10.96 -0.80
N GLN A 39 -8.71 11.13 -1.83
CA GLN A 39 -9.97 10.39 -1.96
C GLN A 39 -9.86 9.05 -2.72
N TYR A 40 -8.75 8.80 -3.40
CA TYR A 40 -8.58 7.62 -4.24
C TYR A 40 -7.15 7.09 -4.19
N PRO A 41 -6.94 5.78 -4.41
CA PRO A 41 -5.62 5.19 -4.43
C PRO A 41 -4.79 5.63 -5.65
N CYS A 42 -3.47 5.71 -5.46
CA CYS A 42 -2.50 5.99 -6.52
C CYS A 42 -1.71 4.71 -6.89
N PHE A 43 -1.59 4.42 -8.18
CA PHE A 43 -0.97 3.19 -8.69
C PHE A 43 0.21 3.48 -9.61
N ASN A 44 1.15 2.54 -9.69
CA ASN A 44 2.45 2.71 -10.37
C ASN A 44 2.35 2.78 -11.91
N ARG A 45 1.16 2.56 -12.48
CA ARG A 45 0.89 2.81 -13.90
C ARG A 45 -0.04 4.01 -14.05
N THR A 46 0.45 4.99 -14.79
CA THR A 46 -0.21 6.23 -15.14
C THR A 46 -1.58 5.94 -15.76
N GLY A 47 -2.63 6.34 -15.04
CA GLY A 47 -3.97 6.42 -15.58
C GLY A 47 -4.77 5.10 -15.57
N ILE A 48 -6.03 5.28 -15.17
CA ILE A 48 -7.20 4.45 -15.50
C ILE A 48 -7.48 3.30 -14.52
N THR A 49 -8.34 3.69 -13.57
CA THR A 49 -9.20 2.95 -12.63
C THR A 49 -9.78 1.61 -13.10
N LYS A 50 -9.87 1.37 -14.41
CA LYS A 50 -10.47 0.15 -14.97
C LYS A 50 -9.43 -0.94 -15.24
N HIS A 51 -8.28 -0.58 -15.81
CA HIS A 51 -7.25 -1.56 -16.16
C HIS A 51 -6.53 -2.08 -14.92
N MET A 52 -6.33 -1.21 -13.92
CA MET A 52 -5.68 -1.61 -12.67
C MET A 52 -6.60 -2.47 -11.79
N ARG A 53 -7.93 -2.29 -11.87
CA ARG A 53 -8.89 -3.21 -11.25
C ARG A 53 -8.81 -4.61 -11.84
N VAL A 54 -8.64 -4.73 -13.16
CA VAL A 54 -8.49 -6.03 -13.83
C VAL A 54 -7.17 -6.69 -13.43
N VAL A 55 -6.05 -5.98 -13.57
CA VAL A 55 -4.72 -6.49 -13.19
C VAL A 55 -4.68 -6.89 -11.72
N ALA A 56 -5.28 -6.09 -10.86
CA ALA A 56 -5.32 -6.41 -9.45
C ALA A 56 -6.27 -7.57 -9.12
N SER A 57 -7.37 -7.73 -9.86
CA SER A 57 -8.22 -8.91 -9.74
C SER A 57 -7.49 -10.17 -10.19
N GLU A 58 -6.69 -10.12 -11.25
CA GLU A 58 -5.88 -11.26 -11.67
C GLU A 58 -4.83 -11.61 -10.60
N ILE A 59 -4.12 -10.62 -10.06
CA ILE A 59 -3.03 -10.85 -9.11
C ILE A 59 -3.53 -11.31 -7.74
N CYS A 60 -4.63 -10.76 -7.23
CA CYS A 60 -5.06 -11.01 -5.85
C CYS A 60 -6.34 -11.81 -5.70
N CYS A 61 -7.12 -11.99 -6.78
CA CYS A 61 -8.29 -12.87 -6.77
C CYS A 61 -7.99 -14.23 -7.41
N SER A 62 -7.28 -14.25 -8.54
CA SER A 62 -6.93 -15.50 -9.24
C SER A 62 -5.69 -16.16 -8.66
N GLU A 63 -4.69 -15.38 -8.23
CA GLU A 63 -3.49 -15.86 -7.53
C GLU A 63 -3.54 -15.57 -6.02
N GLU A 64 -2.58 -16.11 -5.29
CA GLU A 64 -2.30 -15.72 -3.91
C GLU A 64 -1.60 -14.34 -3.87
N CYS A 65 -2.22 -13.40 -3.17
CA CYS A 65 -1.72 -12.04 -2.94
C CYS A 65 -0.90 -12.01 -1.66
N SER A 66 0.16 -11.21 -1.62
CA SER A 66 0.86 -10.85 -0.38
C SER A 66 0.77 -9.35 -0.15
N ALA A 67 0.98 -8.91 1.09
CA ALA A 67 1.05 -7.49 1.40
C ALA A 67 2.12 -6.77 0.57
N GLU A 68 3.28 -7.41 0.37
CA GLU A 68 4.36 -6.90 -0.46
C GLU A 68 3.92 -6.74 -1.92
N LYS A 69 3.28 -7.76 -2.50
CA LYS A 69 2.79 -7.70 -3.88
C LYS A 69 1.71 -6.63 -4.05
N LEU A 70 0.83 -6.49 -3.07
CA LEU A 70 -0.18 -5.44 -3.03
C LEU A 70 0.46 -4.04 -2.96
N MET A 71 1.45 -3.84 -2.09
CA MET A 71 2.19 -2.57 -1.99
C MET A 71 2.97 -2.24 -3.25
N SER A 72 3.50 -3.25 -3.96
CA SER A 72 4.25 -3.05 -5.21
C SER A 72 3.40 -2.43 -6.33
N LEU A 73 2.07 -2.55 -6.23
CA LEU A 73 1.11 -1.94 -7.15
C LEU A 73 0.81 -0.47 -6.80
N CYS A 74 0.97 -0.09 -5.54
CA CYS A 74 0.81 1.29 -5.08
C CYS A 74 1.95 2.18 -5.58
N CYS A 75 1.73 3.49 -5.59
CA CYS A 75 2.74 4.45 -6.01
C CYS A 75 2.84 5.64 -5.06
N PHE A 76 4.04 5.88 -4.54
CA PHE A 76 4.32 6.92 -3.55
C PHE A 76 5.55 7.77 -3.91
N THR A 77 6.05 7.67 -5.15
CA THR A 77 7.13 8.53 -5.63
C THR A 77 6.59 9.91 -5.99
N GLU A 78 7.43 10.94 -5.89
CA GLU A 78 7.06 12.34 -6.18
C GLU A 78 6.37 12.48 -7.54
N SER A 79 6.98 11.92 -8.58
CA SER A 79 6.46 11.91 -9.96
C SER A 79 5.06 11.27 -10.06
N CYS A 80 4.81 10.23 -9.27
CA CYS A 80 3.53 9.54 -9.28
C CYS A 80 2.45 10.32 -8.55
N LEU A 81 2.80 10.91 -7.40
CA LEU A 81 1.88 11.74 -6.63
C LEU A 81 1.54 13.04 -7.39
N ASP A 82 2.53 13.61 -8.12
CA ASP A 82 2.32 14.72 -9.04
C ASP A 82 1.28 14.38 -10.11
N HIS A 83 1.33 13.15 -10.66
CA HIS A 83 0.38 12.68 -11.66
C HIS A 83 -0.98 12.31 -11.08
N CYS A 84 -1.00 11.61 -9.95
CA CYS A 84 -2.21 11.14 -9.31
C CYS A 84 -3.01 12.30 -8.75
N TYR A 85 -2.40 13.13 -7.90
CA TYR A 85 -3.11 14.13 -7.11
C TYR A 85 -2.84 15.57 -7.55
N GLY A 86 -1.96 15.77 -8.52
CA GLY A 86 -1.52 17.10 -8.92
C GLY A 86 -0.42 17.63 -8.00
N LYS A 87 0.62 18.19 -8.61
CA LYS A 87 1.83 18.67 -7.92
C LYS A 87 1.58 19.61 -6.75
N ARG A 88 0.57 20.48 -6.84
CA ARG A 88 0.29 21.47 -5.80
C ARG A 88 -0.31 20.82 -4.55
N ASP A 89 -1.26 19.92 -4.75
CA ASP A 89 -2.15 19.47 -3.68
C ASP A 89 -1.41 18.55 -2.70
N TRP A 90 -0.67 17.56 -3.19
CA TRP A 90 0.06 16.64 -2.31
C TRP A 90 1.30 17.30 -1.69
N HIS A 91 1.95 18.26 -2.38
CA HIS A 91 3.03 19.04 -1.78
C HIS A 91 2.51 19.94 -0.65
N GLU A 92 1.34 20.56 -0.80
CA GLU A 92 0.71 21.34 0.27
C GLU A 92 0.34 20.45 1.45
N TYR A 93 -0.20 19.25 1.18
CA TYR A 93 -0.42 18.22 2.19
C TYR A 93 0.89 17.92 2.94
N VAL A 94 1.96 17.55 2.23
CA VAL A 94 3.25 17.24 2.88
C VAL A 94 3.73 18.42 3.71
N LYS A 95 3.75 19.65 3.18
CA LYS A 95 4.12 20.85 3.95
C LYS A 95 3.31 20.99 5.23
N ARG A 96 1.98 20.80 5.18
CA ARG A 96 1.10 20.92 6.34
C ARG A 96 1.38 19.88 7.43
N PHE A 97 1.80 18.67 7.04
CA PHE A 97 1.93 17.52 7.92
C PHE A 97 3.38 17.17 8.30
N THR A 98 4.40 17.65 7.58
CA THR A 98 5.82 17.46 7.94
C THR A 98 6.41 18.65 8.70
N THR A 99 5.88 19.86 8.52
CA THR A 99 6.29 21.03 9.34
C THR A 99 5.65 21.04 10.73
N LYS A 100 4.54 20.33 10.90
CA LYS A 100 4.03 19.96 12.22
C LYS A 100 4.71 18.65 12.58
N GLY A 101 5.65 18.66 13.52
CA GLY A 101 6.36 17.46 14.00
C GLY A 101 5.41 16.29 14.33
N PRO A 102 5.93 15.05 14.47
CA PRO A 102 5.12 13.84 14.53
C PRO A 102 3.98 14.00 15.53
N ARG A 103 2.75 14.03 15.02
CA ARG A 103 1.57 14.02 15.87
C ARG A 103 1.50 12.62 16.45
N LEU A 104 1.97 12.47 17.69
CA LEU A 104 1.79 11.26 18.49
C LEU A 104 0.29 10.96 18.49
N ILE A 105 -0.09 9.94 17.73
CA ILE A 105 -1.38 9.26 17.82
C ILE A 105 -1.38 8.60 19.20
N ASN A 106 -1.89 9.31 20.20
CA ASN A 106 -2.28 8.69 21.46
C ASN A 106 -3.48 7.79 21.15
N GLY A 107 -3.31 6.49 21.39
CA GLY A 107 -4.39 5.52 21.45
C GLY A 107 -5.28 5.75 22.67
#